data_AF-A0A7H8K814-F1
#
_entry.id   AF-A0A7H8K814-F1
#
_cell.length_a   1.000
_cell.length_b   1.000
_cell.length_c   1.000
_cell.angle_alpha   90.00
_cell.angle_beta   90.00
_cell.angle_gamma   90.00
#
_symmetry.space_group_name_H-M   'P 1'
#
loop_
_entity.id
_entity.type
_entity.pdbx_description
1 polymer ?
#
loop_
_entity_poly.entity_id
_entity_poly.type
_entity_poly.pdbx_seq_one_letter_code
_entity_poly.pdbx_strand_id
1 'polypeptide(L)'
;MIEAIVSAALLKIAEGSGGAIVDAIRQRFLRRNEPEEVVGALDRTAHRVPSDEDTARLVEVLSAYAAEDPRLLEALRQVSVSTGAVNSVTSSTVGKLVQAQNVGDVTM
;
A
#
# COMPACT_ATOMS: atom_id res chain seq x y z
N MET A 1 -0.83 17.52 2.92
CA MET A 1 -1.29 16.43 3.81
C MET A 1 -1.05 15.06 3.17
N ILE A 2 -1.39 14.88 1.89
CA ILE A 2 -1.09 13.66 1.11
C ILE A 2 0.42 13.41 1.01
N GLU A 3 1.21 14.44 0.69
CA GLU A 3 2.67 14.34 0.59
C GLU A 3 3.32 13.77 1.87
N ALA A 4 2.89 14.24 3.06
CA ALA A 4 3.42 13.73 4.33
C ALA A 4 3.10 12.23 4.54
N ILE A 5 1.94 11.76 4.08
CA ILE A 5 1.56 10.34 4.15
C ILE A 5 2.42 9.51 3.20
N VAL A 6 2.65 10.03 1.99
CA VAL A 6 3.49 9.40 0.95
C VAL A 6 4.95 9.32 1.40
N SER A 7 5.52 10.41 1.91
CA SER A 7 6.91 10.42 2.42
C SER A 7 7.09 9.45 3.59
N ALA A 8 6.13 9.39 4.51
CA ALA A 8 6.15 8.42 5.60
C ALA A 8 6.07 6.97 5.10
N ALA A 9 5.28 6.70 4.06
CA ALA A 9 5.18 5.37 3.47
C ALA A 9 6.48 4.96 2.77
N LEU A 10 7.11 5.87 2.02
CA LEU A 10 8.40 5.65 1.37
C LEU A 10 9.52 5.38 2.39
N LEU A 11 9.52 6.10 3.51
CA LEU A 11 10.45 5.83 4.60
C LEU A 11 10.24 4.41 5.18
N LYS A 12 8.99 4.00 5.41
CA LYS A 12 8.65 2.65 5.90
C LYS A 12 9.00 1.54 4.91
N ILE A 13 8.87 1.82 3.62
CA ILE A 13 9.33 0.96 2.53
C ILE A 13 10.85 0.78 2.59
N ALA A 14 11.60 1.88 2.72
CA ALA A 14 13.06 1.84 2.86
C ALA A 14 13.49 1.12 4.16
N GLU A 15 12.69 1.15 5.22
CA GLU A 15 12.92 0.35 6.43
C GLU A 15 12.68 -1.16 6.20
N GLY A 16 12.10 -1.57 5.07
CA GLY A 16 11.83 -2.97 4.69
C GLY A 16 10.45 -3.48 5.11
N SER A 17 9.60 -2.63 5.69
CA SER A 17 8.25 -3.01 6.16
C SER A 17 7.16 -2.84 5.09
N GLY A 18 7.53 -2.52 3.85
CA GLY A 18 6.60 -2.12 2.79
C GLY A 18 6.63 -2.95 1.50
N GLY A 19 7.27 -4.13 1.46
CA GLY A 19 7.45 -4.89 0.21
C GLY A 19 6.17 -5.15 -0.59
N ALA A 20 5.06 -5.48 0.09
CA ALA A 20 3.77 -5.69 -0.57
C ALA A 20 3.21 -4.43 -1.25
N ILE A 21 3.48 -3.24 -0.69
CA ILE A 21 3.02 -1.98 -1.30
C ILE A 21 3.92 -1.56 -2.45
N VAL A 22 5.22 -1.87 -2.38
CA VAL A 22 6.16 -1.67 -3.49
C VAL A 22 5.73 -2.45 -4.71
N ASP A 23 5.38 -3.73 -4.56
CA ASP A 23 4.89 -4.56 -5.66
C ASP A 23 3.58 -4.01 -6.25
N ALA A 24 2.65 -3.56 -5.40
CA ALA A 24 1.41 -2.95 -5.85
C ALA A 24 1.65 -1.64 -6.65
N ILE A 25 2.55 -0.78 -6.17
CA ILE A 25 2.94 0.45 -6.87
C ILE A 25 3.65 0.11 -8.20
N ARG A 26 4.57 -0.86 -8.19
CA ARG A 26 5.30 -1.31 -9.38
C ARG A 26 4.35 -1.82 -10.46
N GLN A 27 3.42 -2.70 -10.11
CA GLN A 27 2.42 -3.20 -11.07
C GLN A 27 1.58 -2.07 -11.66
N ARG A 28 1.28 -1.04 -10.86
CA ARG A 28 0.53 0.12 -11.31
C ARG A 28 1.35 0.98 -12.28
N PHE A 29 2.62 1.24 -11.98
CA PHE A 29 3.53 1.97 -12.87
C PHE A 29 3.71 1.25 -14.21
N LEU A 30 3.86 -0.08 -14.19
CA LEU A 30 3.91 -0.89 -15.42
C LEU A 30 2.61 -0.78 -16.24
N ARG A 31 1.43 -0.78 -15.61
CA ARG A 31 0.15 -0.63 -16.31
C ARG A 31 -0.07 0.75 -16.92
N ARG A 32 0.44 1.81 -16.28
CA ARG A 32 0.34 3.19 -16.79
C ARG A 32 1.49 3.58 -17.72
N ASN A 33 2.45 2.69 -17.95
CA ASN A 33 3.61 2.95 -18.81
C ASN A 33 4.43 4.15 -18.29
N GLU A 34 4.58 4.21 -16.97
CA GLU A 34 5.41 5.23 -16.31
C GLU A 34 6.87 5.14 -16.76
N PRO A 35 7.63 6.25 -16.71
CA PRO A 35 9.02 6.24 -17.09
C PRO A 35 9.81 5.20 -16.29
N GLU A 36 10.71 4.46 -16.96
CA GLU A 36 11.58 3.48 -16.30
C GLU A 36 12.41 4.11 -15.18
N GLU A 37 12.73 5.40 -15.28
CA GLU A 37 13.39 6.17 -14.22
C GLU A 37 12.59 6.18 -12.91
N VAL A 38 11.26 6.30 -12.98
CA VAL A 38 10.37 6.33 -11.81
C VAL A 38 10.23 4.93 -11.20
N VAL A 39 10.16 3.90 -12.05
CA VAL A 39 10.17 2.50 -11.62
C VAL A 39 11.50 2.14 -10.96
N GLY A 40 12.61 2.61 -11.52
CA GLY A 40 13.96 2.43 -10.97
C GLY A 40 14.16 3.16 -9.65
N ALA A 41 13.61 4.36 -9.49
CA ALA A 41 13.62 5.09 -8.21
C ALA A 41 12.89 4.28 -7.12
N LEU A 42 11.71 3.74 -7.42
CA LEU A 42 10.96 2.89 -6.49
C LEU A 42 11.75 1.64 -6.05
N ASP A 43 12.43 1.01 -7.00
CA ASP A 43 13.26 -0.17 -6.74
C ASP A 43 14.47 0.17 -5.85
N ARG A 44 15.14 1.31 -6.11
CA ARG A 44 16.24 1.80 -5.27
C ARG A 44 15.79 2.09 -3.84
N THR A 45 14.64 2.74 -3.67
CA THR A 45 14.04 2.99 -2.35
C THR A 45 13.71 1.68 -1.63
N ALA A 46 13.20 0.66 -2.34
CA ALA A 46 12.89 -0.65 -1.78
C ALA A 46 14.14 -1.44 -1.37
N HIS A 47 15.25 -1.29 -2.09
CA HIS A 47 16.53 -1.92 -1.75
C HIS A 47 17.36 -1.14 -0.71
N ARG A 48 16.74 -0.18 0.00
CA ARG A 48 17.39 0.67 1.03
C ARG A 48 18.52 1.55 0.49
N VAL A 49 18.46 1.93 -0.78
CA VAL A 49 19.35 2.93 -1.39
C VAL A 49 18.54 4.15 -1.85
N PRO A 50 17.75 4.80 -0.97
CA PRO A 50 17.02 6.00 -1.37
C PRO A 50 18.00 7.18 -1.55
N SER A 51 17.95 7.85 -2.70
CA SER A 51 18.48 9.21 -2.84
C SER A 51 17.39 10.23 -2.50
N ASP A 52 17.78 11.41 -2.01
CA ASP A 52 16.85 12.51 -1.75
C ASP A 52 16.09 12.92 -3.02
N GLU A 53 16.77 12.91 -4.17
CA GLU A 53 16.18 13.21 -5.48
C GLU A 53 15.15 12.14 -5.91
N ASP A 54 15.48 10.86 -5.76
CA ASP A 54 14.56 9.74 -6.03
C ASP A 54 13.34 9.81 -5.12
N THR A 55 13.55 10.13 -3.84
CA THR A 55 12.48 10.23 -2.85
C THR A 55 11.56 11.40 -3.17
N ALA A 56 12.10 12.58 -3.47
CA ALA A 56 11.30 13.74 -3.86
C ALA A 56 10.47 13.47 -5.12
N ARG A 57 11.06 12.81 -6.13
CA ARG A 57 10.37 12.48 -7.37
C ARG A 57 9.27 11.44 -7.15
N LEU A 58 9.51 10.43 -6.33
CA LEU A 58 8.47 9.45 -5.95
C LEU A 58 7.36 10.10 -5.14
N VAL A 59 7.66 11.06 -4.25
CA VAL A 59 6.64 11.79 -3.49
C VAL A 59 5.71 12.57 -4.42
N GLU A 60 6.27 13.28 -5.41
CA GLU A 60 5.48 14.04 -6.38
C GLU A 60 4.54 13.13 -7.17
N VAL A 61 5.09 12.07 -7.77
CA VAL A 61 4.35 11.12 -8.61
C VAL A 61 3.29 10.38 -7.80
N LEU A 62 3.65 9.83 -6.63
CA LEU A 62 2.70 9.11 -5.78
C LEU A 62 1.63 10.02 -5.17
N SER A 63 1.94 11.30 -4.91
CA SER A 63 0.94 12.26 -4.42
C SER A 63 -0.10 12.58 -5.48
N ALA A 64 0.32 12.75 -6.74
CA ALA A 64 -0.60 12.90 -7.86
C ALA A 64 -1.49 11.66 -8.00
N TYR A 65 -0.89 10.47 -7.92
CA TYR A 65 -1.64 9.21 -8.01
C TYR A 65 -2.59 8.98 -6.83
N ALA A 66 -2.19 9.36 -5.62
CA ALA A 66 -3.02 9.25 -4.44
C ALA A 66 -4.18 10.26 -4.44
N ALA A 67 -4.04 11.37 -5.16
CA ALA A 67 -5.13 12.31 -5.40
C ALA A 67 -6.15 11.77 -6.43
N GLU A 68 -5.69 11.04 -7.46
CA GLU A 68 -6.55 10.38 -8.44
C GLU A 68 -7.23 9.11 -7.88
N ASP A 69 -6.55 8.39 -6.98
CA ASP A 69 -6.99 7.10 -6.48
C ASP A 69 -6.97 7.02 -4.95
N PRO A 70 -8.14 7.13 -4.30
CA PRO A 70 -8.23 7.12 -2.85
C PRO A 70 -7.84 5.76 -2.24
N ARG A 71 -7.92 4.64 -2.99
CA ARG A 71 -7.51 3.32 -2.48
C ARG A 71 -5.99 3.23 -2.36
N LEU A 72 -5.25 3.88 -3.25
CA LEU A 72 -3.80 4.00 -3.14
C LEU A 72 -3.42 4.84 -1.91
N LEU A 73 -4.13 5.95 -1.69
CA LEU A 73 -3.92 6.78 -0.50
C LEU A 73 -4.18 6.00 0.79
N GLU A 74 -5.25 5.20 0.86
CA GLU A 74 -5.55 4.34 2.01
C GLU A 74 -4.47 3.29 2.24
N ALA A 75 -3.99 2.62 1.19
CA ALA A 75 -2.92 1.64 1.31
C ALA A 75 -1.61 2.28 1.84
N LEU A 76 -1.22 3.43 1.28
CA LEU A 76 -0.03 4.17 1.73
C LEU A 76 -0.19 4.57 3.21
N ARG A 77 -1.38 5.05 3.60
CA ARG A 77 -1.68 5.41 4.97
C ARG A 77 -1.61 4.22 5.93
N GLN A 78 -2.04 3.03 5.52
CA GLN A 78 -1.91 1.82 6.34
C GLN A 78 -0.44 1.47 6.60
N VAL A 79 0.41 1.51 5.58
CA VAL A 79 1.85 1.23 5.72
C VAL A 79 2.54 2.29 6.59
N SER A 80 2.16 3.56 6.46
CA SER A 80 2.67 4.64 7.31
C SER A 80 2.28 4.51 8.79
N VAL A 81 1.13 3.88 9.09
CA VAL A 81 0.56 3.77 10.45
C VAL A 81 0.89 2.43 11.14
N SER A 82 1.23 1.38 10.39
CA SER A 82 1.34 -0.01 10.88
C SER A 82 2.41 -0.31 11.95
N THR A 83 3.13 0.69 12.49
CA THR A 83 3.96 0.48 13.69
C THR A 83 3.15 0.39 14.99
N GLY A 84 1.87 0.76 15.01
CA GLY A 84 1.00 0.66 16.21
C GLY A 84 0.00 -0.50 16.22
N ALA A 85 -0.25 -1.14 15.08
CA ALA A 85 -1.25 -2.19 14.97
C ALA A 85 -0.77 -3.26 13.98
N VAL A 86 0.04 -4.18 14.48
CA VAL A 86 0.13 -5.54 13.93
C VAL A 86 -1.22 -6.25 14.16
N ASN A 87 -2.26 -5.83 13.46
CA ASN A 87 -3.41 -6.68 13.23
C ASN A 87 -3.30 -7.20 11.80
N SER A 88 -2.70 -8.37 11.73
CA SER A 88 -2.70 -9.28 10.60
C SER A 88 -4.12 -9.39 10.02
N VAL A 89 -4.42 -8.63 8.96
CA VAL A 89 -5.45 -9.01 7.99
C VAL A 89 -4.74 -9.73 6.85
N THR A 90 -4.00 -10.77 7.22
CA THR A 90 -3.64 -11.83 6.29
C THR A 90 -4.90 -12.65 6.09
N SER A 91 -5.51 -12.53 4.91
CA SER A 91 -6.24 -13.61 4.25
C SER A 91 -7.24 -14.40 5.09
N SER A 92 -8.51 -13.97 5.14
CA SER A 92 -9.70 -14.85 5.29
C SER A 92 -11.00 -14.04 5.20
N THR A 93 -11.33 -13.52 4.02
CA THR A 93 -12.71 -13.07 3.71
C THR A 93 -13.16 -13.66 2.39
N VAL A 94 -12.95 -14.96 2.23
CA VAL A 94 -13.65 -15.80 1.25
C VAL A 94 -13.92 -17.12 1.96
N GLY A 95 -15.14 -17.31 2.49
CA GLY A 95 -15.53 -18.64 2.96
C GLY A 95 -16.47 -18.78 4.15
N LYS A 96 -17.04 -17.72 4.74
CA LYS A 96 -18.07 -17.89 5.80
C LYS A 96 -19.31 -17.01 5.66
N LEU A 97 -19.60 -16.52 4.45
CA LEU A 97 -20.91 -15.94 4.13
C LEU A 97 -21.99 -17.00 3.82
N VAL A 98 -21.66 -18.29 3.96
CA VAL A 98 -22.61 -19.41 3.85
C VAL A 98 -22.72 -20.10 5.22
N GLN A 99 -23.13 -19.35 6.23
CA GLN A 99 -23.93 -19.94 7.30
C GLN A 99 -25.22 -19.12 7.37
N ALA A 100 -25.93 -19.18 6.25
CA ALA A 100 -27.34 -18.86 6.21
C ALA A 100 -28.05 -19.62 7.34
N GLN A 101 -28.71 -18.88 8.21
CA GLN A 101 -30.16 -19.02 8.39
C GLN A 101 -30.68 -20.45 8.18
N ASN A 102 -30.49 -21.35 9.16
CA ASN A 102 -31.46 -22.42 9.44
C ASN A 102 -31.10 -23.21 10.70
N VAL A 103 -31.70 -22.82 11.83
CA VAL A 103 -32.26 -23.66 12.90
C VAL A 103 -32.95 -22.65 13.82
N GLY A 104 -34.24 -22.36 13.69
CA GLY A 104 -35.31 -23.34 13.65
C GLY A 104 -35.65 -23.70 15.09
N ASP A 105 -36.48 -22.86 15.69
CA ASP A 105 -37.37 -23.11 16.81
C ASP A 105 -37.59 -24.60 17.12
N VAL A 106 -37.20 -25.05 18.33
CA VAL A 106 -37.92 -26.12 19.05
C VAL A 106 -37.91 -25.76 20.53
N THR A 107 -38.99 -25.11 20.93
CA THR A 107 -39.50 -25.12 22.31
C THR A 107 -40.42 -26.33 22.42
N MET A 108 -40.00 -27.43 23.06
CA MET A 108 -40.84 -28.32 23.89
C MET A 108 -40.01 -29.39 24.59
#